data_AF-A0A832DND1-F1
#
_entry.id   AF-A0A832DND1-F1
#
_cell.length_a   1.000
_cell.length_b   1.000
_cell.length_c   1.000
_cell.angle_alpha   90.00
_cell.angle_beta   90.00
_cell.angle_gamma   90.00
#
_symmetry.space_group_name_H-M   'P 1'
#
loop_
_entity.id
_entity.type
_entity.pdbx_description
1 polymer ?
#
loop_
_entity_poly.entity_id
_entity_poly.type
_entity_poly.pdbx_seq_one_letter_code
_entity_poly.pdbx_strand_id
1 'polypeptide(L)' 'MLRIGEMPRVETHILDSGQPPGGLGEPGVPPVAPAVCNAVFAATRVRIRSRPIRPESLRKA' A
#
# COMPACT_ATOMS: atom_id res chain seq x y z
N MET A 1 12.00 -5.64 -5.36
CA MET A 1 11.58 -4.43 -6.09
C MET A 1 10.61 -4.90 -7.16
N LEU A 2 9.51 -4.16 -7.40
CA LEU A 2 8.53 -4.52 -8.41
C LEU A 2 9.17 -4.44 -9.81
N ARG A 3 8.83 -5.39 -10.69
CA ARG A 3 9.09 -5.33 -12.12
C ARG A 3 7.93 -4.63 -12.84
N ILE A 4 8.16 -4.21 -14.09
CA ILE A 4 7.16 -3.47 -14.88
C ILE A 4 5.82 -4.22 -15.01
N GLY A 5 5.85 -5.56 -15.13
CA GLY A 5 4.64 -6.38 -15.25
C GLY A 5 3.91 -6.63 -13.91
N GLU A 6 4.50 -6.25 -12.78
CA GLU A 6 3.89 -6.38 -11.45
C GLU A 6 3.24 -5.07 -11.00
N MET A 7 3.38 -3.99 -11.78
CA MET A 7 2.89 -2.67 -11.41
C MET A 7 1.37 -2.60 -11.57
N PRO A 8 0.60 -2.36 -10.49
CA PRO A 8 -0.84 -2.16 -10.60
C PRO A 8 -1.15 -0.81 -11.28
N ARG A 9 -2.40 -0.64 -11.71
CA ARG A 9 -2.91 0.68 -12.11
C ARG A 9 -2.89 1.62 -10.91
N VAL A 10 -2.24 2.77 -11.05
CA VAL A 10 -2.16 3.81 -10.01
C VAL A 10 -2.86 5.06 -10.51
N GLU A 11 -3.70 5.63 -9.67
CA GLU A 11 -4.32 6.94 -9.86
C GLU A 11 -3.81 7.89 -8.78
N THR A 12 -3.55 9.14 -9.16
CA THR A 12 -3.09 10.19 -8.24
C THR A 12 -4.11 11.31 -8.25
N HIS A 13 -4.62 11.64 -7.08
CA HIS A 13 -5.55 12.76 -6.87
C HIS A 13 -4.84 13.84 -6.06
N ILE A 14 -4.77 15.05 -6.62
CA ILE A 14 -4.22 16.22 -5.93
C ILE A 14 -5.42 16.99 -5.36
N LEU A 15 -5.43 17.14 -4.03
CA LEU A 15 -6.49 17.88 -3.33
C LEU A 15 -5.98 19.29 -3.02
N ASP A 16 -6.78 20.30 -3.33
CA ASP A 16 -6.49 21.68 -2.95
C ASP A 16 -6.82 21.90 -1.47
N SER A 17 -5.80 22.28 -0.70
CA SER A 17 -5.93 22.58 0.73
C SER A 17 -5.99 24.08 1.02
N GLY A 18 -5.81 24.94 0.01
CA GLY A 18 -5.63 26.39 0.17
C GLY A 18 -4.34 26.82 0.89
N GLN A 19 -3.43 25.87 1.19
CA GLN A 19 -2.17 26.15 1.87
C GLN A 19 -1.00 26.27 0.88
N PRO A 20 0.11 26.95 1.25
CA PRO A 20 1.32 26.95 0.44
C PRO A 20 1.83 25.53 0.14
N PRO A 21 2.49 25.30 -1.01
CA PRO A 21 3.04 24.01 -1.36
C PRO A 21 4.03 23.47 -0.30
N GLY A 22 3.91 22.19 0.02
CA GLY A 22 4.80 21.47 0.94
C GLY A 22 5.52 20.29 0.27
N GLY A 23 6.33 19.56 1.04
CA GLY A 23 7.04 18.37 0.55
C GLY A 23 6.12 17.16 0.37
N LEU A 24 6.21 16.50 -0.80
CA LEU A 24 5.39 15.32 -1.15
C LEU A 24 6.20 14.04 -1.45
N GLY A 25 7.54 14.10 -1.44
CA GLY A 25 8.39 12.97 -1.83
C GLY A 25 8.23 11.73 -0.93
N GLU A 26 8.19 11.92 0.38
CA GLU A 26 8.04 10.82 1.35
C GLU A 26 6.58 10.41 1.62
N PRO A 27 5.60 11.32 1.79
CA PRO A 27 4.24 10.97 2.22
C PRO A 27 3.51 9.92 1.37
N GLY A 28 3.87 9.76 0.08
CA GLY A 28 3.27 8.75 -0.78
C GLY A 28 3.66 7.30 -0.44
N VAL A 29 4.79 7.07 0.24
CA VAL A 29 5.34 5.72 0.48
C VAL A 29 4.80 5.04 1.76
N PRO A 30 4.78 5.70 2.94
CA PRO A 30 4.30 5.10 4.19
C PRO A 30 2.90 4.44 4.12
N PRO A 31 1.87 5.01 3.46
CA PRO A 31 0.54 4.43 3.48
C PRO A 31 0.39 3.17 2.63
N VAL A 32 1.31 2.89 1.70
CA VAL A 32 1.18 1.78 0.74
C VAL A 32 1.13 0.42 1.43
N ALA A 33 2.10 0.12 2.30
CA ALA A 33 2.16 -1.19 2.97
C ALA A 33 0.94 -1.51 3.85
N PRO A 34 0.47 -0.62 4.76
CA PRO A 34 -0.73 -0.90 5.54
C PRO A 34 -2.00 -0.96 4.68
N ALA A 35 -2.13 -0.15 3.62
CA ALA A 35 -3.27 -0.22 2.70
C ALA A 35 -3.36 -1.59 2.02
N VAL A 36 -2.23 -2.11 1.51
CA VAL A 36 -2.16 -3.45 0.92
C VAL A 36 -2.48 -4.54 1.95
N CYS A 37 -1.94 -4.47 3.17
CA CYS A 37 -2.28 -5.42 4.24
C CYS A 37 -3.78 -5.41 4.59
N ASN A 38 -4.40 -4.23 4.63
CA ASN A 38 -5.83 -4.09 4.90
C ASN A 38 -6.67 -4.69 3.76
N ALA A 39 -6.29 -4.48 2.50
CA ALA A 39 -6.95 -5.08 1.35
C ALA A 39 -6.86 -6.62 1.38
N VAL A 40 -5.70 -7.18 1.73
CA VAL A 40 -5.52 -8.62 1.92
C VAL A 40 -6.42 -9.15 3.03
N PHE A 41 -6.49 -8.47 4.18
CA PHE A 41 -7.40 -8.86 5.26
C PHE A 41 -8.87 -8.80 4.81
N ALA A 42 -9.28 -7.76 4.09
CA ALA A 42 -10.63 -7.63 3.58
C ALA A 42 -11.00 -8.80 2.64
N ALA A 43 -10.06 -9.21 1.78
CA ALA A 43 -10.26 -10.30 0.82
C ALA A 43 -10.18 -11.71 1.43
N THR A 44 -9.35 -11.92 2.46
CA THR A 44 -8.98 -13.27 2.94
C THR A 44 -9.30 -13.54 4.41
N ARG A 45 -9.61 -12.50 5.20
CA ARG A 45 -9.70 -12.52 6.67
C ARG A 45 -8.40 -12.89 7.40
N VAL A 46 -7.27 -13.06 6.69
CA VAL A 46 -5.96 -13.28 7.29
C VAL A 46 -5.29 -11.94 7.59
N ARG A 47 -4.82 -11.76 8.83
CA ARG A 47 -4.20 -10.49 9.26
C ARG A 47 -2.67 -10.60 9.29
N ILE A 48 -2.02 -9.90 8.36
CA ILE A 48 -0.56 -9.84 8.24
C ILE A 48 -0.01 -8.67 9.06
N ARG A 49 0.98 -8.94 9.93
CA ARG A 49 1.64 -7.95 10.79
C ARG A 49 3.15 -7.86 10.62
N SER A 50 3.72 -8.70 9.76
CA SER A 50 5.15 -8.73 9.46
C SER A 50 5.39 -8.55 7.97
N ARG A 51 6.51 -7.91 7.65
CA ARG A 51 6.97 -7.68 6.27
C ARG A 51 8.24 -8.52 6.03
N PRO A 52 8.51 -8.96 4.79
CA PRO A 52 7.69 -8.79 3.58
C PRO A 52 6.43 -9.67 3.56
N ILE A 53 5.41 -9.26 2.79
CA ILE A 53 4.21 -10.07 2.54
C ILE A 53 4.59 -11.18 1.56
N ARG A 54 4.39 -12.44 1.93
CA ARG A 54 4.66 -13.59 1.07
C ARG A 54 3.45 -14.53 1.01
N PRO A 55 3.36 -15.44 0.01
CA PRO A 55 2.29 -16.42 -0.05
C PRO A 55 2.13 -17.26 1.23
N GLU A 56 3.22 -17.54 1.95
CA GLU A 56 3.18 -18.28 3.21
C GLU A 56 2.50 -17.48 4.33
N SER A 57 2.50 -16.15 4.24
CA SER A 57 1.80 -15.26 5.19
C SER A 57 0.28 -15.45 5.14
N LEU A 58 -0.26 -16.00 4.04
CA LEU A 58 -1.68 -16.26 3.87
C LEU A 58 -2.11 -17.64 4.38
N ARG A 59 -1.18 -18.56 4.61
CA ARG A 59 -1.48 -19.95 5.00
C ARG A 59 -1.75 -20.14 6.50
N LYS A 60 -1.47 -19.14 7.34
CA LYS A 60 -1.61 -19.22 8.81
C LYS A 60 -3.01 -18.79 9.29
N ALA A 61 -4.07 -19.27 8.63
CA ALA A 61 -5.43 -19.20 9.18
C ALA A 61 -5.65 -20.36 10.15
#